data_AF-A0A358DK75-F1
#
_entry.id   AF-A0A358DK75-F1
#
_cell.length_a   1.000
_cell.length_b   1.000
_cell.length_c   1.000
_cell.angle_alpha   90.00
_cell.angle_beta   90.00
_cell.angle_gamma   90.00
#
_symmetry.space_group_name_H-M   'P 1'
#
loop_
_entity.id
_entity.type
_entity.pdbx_description
1 polymer ?
#
loop_
_entity_poly.entity_id
_entity_poly.type
_entity_poly.pdbx_seq_one_letter_code
_entity_poly.pdbx_strand_id
1 'polypeptide(L)'
;YNDAIGDIEKEKADIVLEIPASFDTDMVKERRAKVMISANAVNSTQGLLGNNYLTQIINDYSQELRTELFPASELSDASHIDAVTDYRYNKRLDYKTFMLPAFIVLMMTLICGILPSLNIVIEKETGTIQQINATPVSKFNFILAKLIPYWIIGLVILTLSFLVTWVIYGLLP
;
A
#
# COMPACT_ATOMS: atom_id res chain seq x y z
N TYR A 1 -7.08 3.81 -26.21
CA TYR A 1 -7.30 4.05 -24.77
C TYR A 1 -8.50 3.29 -24.21
N ASN A 2 -9.75 3.60 -24.59
CA ASN A 2 -10.96 3.03 -23.97
C ASN A 2 -11.04 1.49 -24.01
N ASP A 3 -10.64 0.86 -25.12
CA ASP A 3 -10.65 -0.61 -25.23
C ASP A 3 -9.61 -1.27 -24.30
N ALA A 4 -8.44 -0.64 -24.14
CA ALA A 4 -7.37 -1.12 -23.27
C ALA A 4 -7.73 -1.01 -21.77
N ILE A 5 -8.52 0.00 -21.38
CA ILE A 5 -9.10 0.09 -20.03
C ILE A 5 -10.12 -1.04 -19.82
N GLY A 6 -10.92 -1.37 -20.82
CA GLY A 6 -11.86 -2.49 -20.76
C GLY A 6 -11.17 -3.86 -20.58
N ASP A 7 -9.93 -4.01 -21.05
CA ASP A 7 -9.12 -5.21 -20.81
C ASP A 7 -8.49 -5.24 -19.41
N ILE A 8 -8.18 -4.07 -18.81
CA ILE A 8 -7.82 -3.99 -17.38
C ILE A 8 -9.01 -4.42 -16.51
N GLU A 9 -10.22 -3.95 -16.81
CA GLU A 9 -11.43 -4.30 -16.06
C GLU A 9 -11.79 -5.79 -16.15
N LYS A 10 -11.38 -6.46 -17.24
CA LYS A 10 -11.57 -7.90 -17.44
C LYS A 10 -10.39 -8.74 -16.93
N GLU A 11 -9.47 -8.14 -16.17
CA GLU A 11 -8.25 -8.77 -15.65
C GLU A 11 -7.36 -9.41 -16.74
N LYS A 12 -7.46 -8.91 -17.98
CA LYS A 12 -6.64 -9.40 -19.10
C LYS A 12 -5.31 -8.66 -19.23
N ALA A 13 -5.23 -7.46 -18.67
CA ALA A 13 -4.04 -6.64 -18.65
C ALA A 13 -3.87 -5.96 -17.29
N ASP A 14 -2.65 -5.92 -16.78
CA ASP A 14 -2.34 -5.25 -15.51
C ASP A 14 -1.84 -3.82 -15.74
N ILE A 15 -1.29 -3.52 -16.91
CA ILE A 15 -0.69 -2.22 -17.23
C ILE A 15 -0.93 -1.88 -18.69
N VAL A 16 -1.25 -0.62 -18.93
CA VAL A 16 -1.46 -0.04 -20.26
C VAL A 16 -0.47 1.08 -20.47
N LEU A 17 0.29 0.97 -21.56
CA LEU A 17 1.17 2.01 -22.06
C LEU A 17 0.46 2.70 -23.24
N GLU A 18 0.23 4.00 -23.13
CA GLU A 18 -0.34 4.80 -24.21
C GLU A 18 0.74 5.65 -24.87
N ILE A 19 0.99 5.35 -26.15
CA ILE A 19 1.87 6.10 -27.02
C ILE A 19 0.99 7.01 -27.90
N PRO A 20 1.09 8.34 -27.78
CA PRO A 20 0.25 9.25 -28.56
C PRO A 20 0.62 9.19 -30.05
N ALA A 21 -0.36 9.41 -30.93
CA ALA A 21 -0.13 9.42 -32.38
C ALA A 21 0.82 10.55 -32.84
N SER A 22 1.00 11.60 -32.03
CA SER A 22 1.95 12.68 -32.29
C SER A 22 3.37 12.36 -31.85
N PHE A 23 3.64 11.18 -31.27
CA PHE A 23 4.94 10.80 -30.69
C PHE A 23 6.11 11.10 -31.63
N ASP A 24 6.06 10.63 -32.88
CA ASP A 24 7.14 10.85 -33.85
C ASP A 24 7.31 12.34 -34.20
N THR A 25 6.20 13.07 -34.32
CA THR A 25 6.23 14.49 -34.67
C THR A 25 6.81 15.34 -33.53
N ASP A 26 6.43 15.03 -32.30
CA ASP A 26 6.86 15.75 -31.09
C ASP A 26 8.33 15.38 -30.76
N MET A 27 8.74 14.14 -30.98
CA MET A 27 10.14 13.70 -30.88
C MET A 27 11.06 14.45 -31.85
N VAL A 28 10.65 14.59 -33.12
CA VAL A 28 11.48 15.24 -34.15
C VAL A 28 11.48 16.77 -34.01
N LYS A 29 10.33 17.39 -33.70
CA LYS A 29 10.20 18.85 -33.66
C LYS A 29 10.58 19.47 -32.32
N GLU A 30 10.11 18.89 -31.22
CA GLU A 30 10.24 19.48 -29.89
C GLU A 30 11.32 18.80 -29.06
N ARG A 31 11.95 17.73 -29.59
CA ARG A 31 12.89 16.87 -28.84
C ARG A 31 12.26 16.42 -27.52
N ARG A 32 10.94 16.23 -27.45
CA ARG A 32 10.23 15.82 -26.23
C ARG A 32 8.99 15.04 -26.61
N ALA A 33 8.75 13.93 -25.92
CA ALA A 33 7.53 13.15 -26.10
C ALA A 33 7.04 12.70 -24.75
N LYS A 34 5.73 12.68 -24.62
CA LYS A 34 5.05 12.24 -23.41
C LYS A 34 4.45 10.88 -23.68
N VAL A 35 4.70 9.95 -22.78
CA VAL A 35 4.09 8.62 -22.82
C VAL A 35 3.34 8.44 -21.50
N MET A 36 2.11 7.95 -21.58
CA MET A 36 1.27 7.79 -20.40
C MET A 36 1.26 6.32 -19.98
N ILE A 37 1.51 6.10 -18.69
CA ILE A 37 1.45 4.76 -18.08
C ILE A 37 0.23 4.71 -17.17
N SER A 38 -0.68 3.78 -17.46
CA SER A 38 -1.84 3.47 -16.63
C SER A 38 -1.66 2.07 -16.03
N ALA A 39 -1.38 2.00 -14.73
CA ALA A 39 -1.21 0.72 -14.03
C ALA A 39 -2.47 0.37 -13.20
N ASN A 40 -2.87 -0.89 -13.25
CA ASN A 40 -3.92 -1.43 -12.40
C ASN A 40 -3.42 -1.53 -10.96
N ALA A 41 -4.09 -0.85 -10.03
CA ALA A 41 -3.71 -0.80 -8.62
C ALA A 41 -4.47 -1.82 -7.74
N VAL A 42 -5.31 -2.69 -8.32
CA VAL A 42 -5.98 -3.78 -7.57
C VAL A 42 -4.96 -4.64 -6.84
N ASN A 43 -3.88 -5.02 -7.52
CA ASN A 43 -2.67 -5.50 -6.88
C ASN A 43 -1.63 -4.38 -6.86
N SER A 44 -1.60 -3.62 -5.75
CA SER A 44 -0.71 -2.46 -5.61
C SER A 44 0.77 -2.81 -5.81
N THR A 45 1.20 -4.02 -5.47
CA THR A 45 2.60 -4.46 -5.64
C THR A 45 2.91 -4.70 -7.12
N GLN A 46 2.05 -5.42 -7.84
CA GLN A 46 2.25 -5.68 -9.27
C GLN A 46 2.17 -4.40 -10.11
N GLY A 47 1.18 -3.54 -9.85
CA GLY A 47 1.03 -2.26 -10.54
C GLY A 47 2.23 -1.33 -10.32
N LEU A 48 2.76 -1.28 -9.09
CA LEU A 48 3.96 -0.48 -8.77
C LEU A 48 5.20 -1.04 -9.46
N LEU A 49 5.44 -2.35 -9.38
CA LEU A 49 6.62 -2.98 -9.99
C LEU A 49 6.63 -2.78 -11.50
N GLY A 50 5.51 -3.04 -12.18
CA GLY A 50 5.49 -2.88 -13.63
C GLY A 50 5.51 -1.42 -14.08
N ASN A 51 5.01 -0.46 -13.28
CA ASN A 51 5.24 0.96 -13.55
C ASN A 51 6.74 1.30 -13.50
N ASN A 52 7.47 0.82 -12.47
CA ASN A 52 8.91 1.03 -12.36
C ASN A 52 9.67 0.40 -13.54
N TYR A 53 9.32 -0.84 -13.92
CA TYR A 53 9.94 -1.50 -15.07
C TYR A 53 9.67 -0.75 -16.39
N LEU A 54 8.44 -0.32 -16.64
CA LEU A 54 8.14 0.45 -17.86
C LEU A 54 8.85 1.80 -17.87
N THR A 55 8.88 2.50 -16.74
CA THR A 55 9.62 3.76 -16.62
C THR A 55 11.11 3.55 -16.89
N GLN A 56 11.70 2.47 -16.38
CA GLN A 56 13.09 2.10 -16.66
C GLN A 56 13.31 1.79 -18.15
N ILE A 57 12.44 0.98 -18.77
CA ILE A 57 12.52 0.65 -20.20
C ILE A 57 12.41 1.92 -21.06
N ILE A 58 11.49 2.83 -20.72
CA ILE A 58 11.32 4.11 -21.43
C ILE A 58 12.58 4.98 -21.27
N ASN A 59 13.17 5.02 -20.08
CA ASN A 59 14.40 5.75 -19.83
C ASN A 59 15.59 5.16 -20.62
N ASP A 60 15.72 3.84 -20.66
CA ASP A 60 16.76 3.14 -21.42
C ASP A 60 16.59 3.41 -22.93
N TYR A 61 15.36 3.32 -23.44
CA TYR A 61 15.04 3.65 -24.83
C TYR A 61 15.30 5.12 -25.17
N SER A 62 14.99 6.04 -24.24
CA SER A 62 15.31 7.46 -24.39
C SER A 62 16.82 7.70 -24.46
N GLN A 63 17.65 6.90 -23.77
CA GLN A 63 19.12 7.00 -23.85
C GLN A 63 19.68 6.43 -25.15
N GLU A 64 19.11 5.33 -25.64
CA GLU A 64 19.48 4.73 -26.93
C GLU A 64 19.20 5.70 -28.08
N LEU A 65 17.99 6.27 -28.13
CA LEU A 65 17.60 7.30 -29.11
C LEU A 65 18.52 8.52 -29.08
N ARG A 66 19.00 8.94 -27.90
CA ARG A 66 19.97 10.04 -27.78
C ARG A 66 21.29 9.73 -28.47
N THR A 67 21.72 8.47 -28.44
CA THR A 67 23.00 8.03 -29.01
C THR A 67 22.90 7.86 -30.53
N GLU A 68 21.73 7.50 -31.03
CA GLU A 68 21.49 7.26 -32.47
C GLU A 68 21.14 8.53 -33.25
N LEU A 69 20.33 9.45 -32.69
CA LEU A 69 19.88 10.66 -33.39
C LEU A 69 20.79 11.89 -33.24
N PHE A 70 21.63 11.98 -32.19
CA PHE A 70 22.36 13.22 -31.88
C PHE A 70 23.88 13.00 -31.69
N PRO A 71 24.75 13.79 -32.37
CA PRO A 71 26.19 13.74 -32.13
C PRO A 71 26.58 14.22 -30.72
N ALA A 72 27.71 13.72 -30.21
CA ALA A 72 28.17 13.91 -28.84
C ALA A 72 28.32 15.37 -28.35
N SER A 73 28.26 16.36 -29.25
CA SER A 73 28.38 17.79 -28.95
C SER A 73 27.06 18.48 -28.54
N GLU A 74 25.89 17.87 -28.77
CA GLU A 74 24.56 18.43 -28.37
C GLU A 74 23.90 17.66 -27.22
N LEU A 75 24.66 16.82 -26.51
CA LEU A 75 24.15 15.93 -25.45
C LEU A 75 23.62 16.64 -24.20
N SER A 76 23.86 17.95 -24.03
CA SER A 76 23.47 18.68 -22.82
C SER A 76 22.03 19.19 -22.80
N ASP A 77 21.32 19.16 -23.95
CA ASP A 77 19.92 19.62 -24.08
C ASP A 77 19.04 18.56 -24.79
N ALA A 78 19.50 17.30 -24.76
CA ALA A 78 18.98 16.24 -25.59
C ALA A 78 17.73 15.58 -25.01
N SER A 79 16.80 15.34 -25.93
CA SER A 79 15.46 14.78 -25.78
C SER A 79 15.19 13.91 -24.56
N HIS A 80 14.15 14.27 -23.80
CA HIS A 80 13.65 13.50 -22.66
C HIS A 80 12.24 12.99 -22.96
N ILE A 81 12.04 11.67 -22.81
CA ILE A 81 10.71 11.08 -22.84
C ILE A 81 10.15 11.17 -21.43
N ASP A 82 9.18 12.08 -21.22
CA ASP A 82 8.50 12.23 -19.94
C ASP A 82 7.45 11.12 -19.79
N ALA A 83 7.75 10.11 -18.96
CA ALA A 83 6.79 9.11 -18.55
C ALA A 83 5.86 9.69 -17.46
N VAL A 84 4.63 10.02 -17.83
CA VAL A 84 3.64 10.55 -16.89
C VAL A 84 2.78 9.40 -16.37
N THR A 85 2.87 9.15 -15.07
CA THR A 85 2.01 8.18 -14.38
C THR A 85 0.76 8.89 -13.84
N ASP A 86 -0.42 8.38 -14.16
CA ASP A 86 -1.69 8.92 -13.65
C ASP A 86 -2.29 8.02 -12.56
N TYR A 87 -2.40 8.57 -11.34
CA TYR A 87 -2.99 7.89 -10.19
C TYR A 87 -4.48 8.24 -10.07
N ARG A 88 -5.36 7.44 -10.68
CA ARG A 88 -6.80 7.74 -10.70
C ARG A 88 -7.51 7.54 -9.35
N TYR A 89 -7.12 6.55 -8.55
CA TYR A 89 -7.78 6.21 -7.27
C TYR A 89 -7.23 6.96 -6.05
N ASN A 90 -5.99 7.46 -6.08
CA ASN A 90 -5.42 8.27 -5.00
C ASN A 90 -4.56 9.42 -5.56
N LYS A 91 -5.23 10.41 -6.17
CA LYS A 91 -4.57 11.57 -6.81
C LYS A 91 -3.64 12.36 -5.89
N ARG A 92 -3.85 12.30 -4.56
CA ARG A 92 -3.04 13.01 -3.56
C ARG A 92 -2.03 12.11 -2.84
N LEU A 93 -1.99 10.81 -3.17
CA LEU A 93 -1.26 9.78 -2.43
C LEU A 93 -1.42 9.96 -0.91
N ASP A 94 -2.66 10.15 -0.43
CA ASP A 94 -2.89 10.38 0.99
C ASP A 94 -2.68 9.07 1.78
N TYR A 95 -1.47 8.91 2.30
CA TYR A 95 -1.01 7.72 3.01
C TYR A 95 -1.78 7.50 4.32
N LYS A 96 -2.31 8.58 4.90
CA LYS A 96 -2.97 8.56 6.20
C LYS A 96 -4.22 7.69 6.19
N THR A 97 -5.04 7.81 5.16
CA THR A 97 -6.32 7.10 5.03
C THR A 97 -6.17 5.57 5.00
N PHE A 98 -5.04 5.06 4.48
CA PHE A 98 -4.78 3.62 4.40
C PHE A 98 -4.00 3.08 5.59
N MET A 99 -3.08 3.87 6.14
CA MET A 99 -2.18 3.43 7.21
C MET A 99 -2.84 3.46 8.60
N LEU A 100 -3.71 4.45 8.86
CA LEU A 100 -4.38 4.60 10.15
C LEU A 100 -5.22 3.37 10.53
N PRO A 101 -6.13 2.85 9.67
CA PRO A 101 -6.88 1.64 9.98
C PRO A 101 -5.99 0.41 10.20
N ALA A 102 -4.92 0.27 9.40
CA ALA A 102 -3.99 -0.84 9.52
C ALA A 102 -3.31 -0.87 10.90
N PHE A 103 -2.91 0.29 11.41
CA PHE A 103 -2.32 0.38 12.75
C PHE A 103 -3.31 0.10 13.87
N ILE A 104 -4.58 0.52 13.73
CA ILE A 104 -5.62 0.22 14.72
C ILE A 104 -5.79 -1.29 14.84
N VAL A 105 -5.93 -1.98 13.70
CA VAL A 105 -6.07 -3.45 13.67
C VAL A 105 -4.82 -4.13 14.24
N LEU A 106 -3.62 -3.65 13.92
CA LEU A 106 -2.37 -4.18 14.43
C LEU A 106 -2.28 -4.07 15.96
N MET A 107 -2.56 -2.88 16.50
CA MET A 107 -2.56 -2.64 17.95
C MET A 107 -3.61 -3.51 18.66
N MET A 108 -4.81 -3.60 18.08
CA MET A 108 -5.88 -4.44 18.62
C MET A 108 -5.49 -5.91 18.64
N THR A 109 -4.84 -6.40 17.58
CA THR A 109 -4.34 -7.79 17.50
C THR A 109 -3.27 -8.06 18.56
N LEU A 110 -2.36 -7.12 18.78
CA LEU A 110 -1.30 -7.26 19.78
C LEU A 110 -1.87 -7.31 21.21
N ILE A 111 -2.87 -6.48 21.50
CA ILE A 111 -3.38 -6.29 22.86
C ILE A 111 -4.52 -7.25 23.22
N CYS A 112 -5.41 -7.55 22.28
CA CYS A 112 -6.53 -8.47 22.48
C CYS A 112 -6.21 -9.91 22.07
N GLY A 113 -5.21 -10.12 21.19
CA GLY A 113 -4.84 -11.45 20.71
C GLY A 113 -3.56 -11.96 21.38
N ILE A 114 -2.45 -11.27 21.15
CA ILE A 114 -1.11 -11.78 21.52
C ILE A 114 -0.89 -11.71 23.04
N LEU A 115 -1.10 -10.56 23.67
CA LEU A 115 -0.87 -10.38 25.11
C LEU A 115 -1.66 -11.36 26.01
N PRO A 116 -2.98 -11.58 25.79
CA PRO A 116 -3.75 -12.53 26.60
C PRO A 116 -3.28 -13.96 26.39
N SER A 117 -2.95 -14.32 25.14
CA SER A 117 -2.44 -15.65 24.78
C SER A 117 -1.11 -15.93 25.46
N LEU A 118 -0.16 -14.99 25.41
CA LEU A 118 1.12 -15.12 26.10
C LEU A 118 0.95 -15.23 27.61
N ASN A 119 0.05 -14.43 28.19
CA ASN A 119 -0.19 -14.47 29.63
C ASN A 119 -0.79 -15.82 30.08
N ILE A 120 -1.61 -16.47 29.25
CA ILE A 120 -2.12 -17.82 29.52
C ILE A 120 -1.00 -18.87 29.40
N VAL A 121 -0.13 -18.76 28.39
CA VAL A 121 1.00 -19.67 28.20
C VAL A 121 1.97 -19.58 29.38
N ILE A 122 2.32 -18.37 29.82
CA ILE A 122 3.20 -18.16 30.97
C ILE A 122 2.60 -18.80 32.23
N GLU A 123 1.32 -18.62 32.51
CA GLU A 123 0.66 -19.25 33.66
C GLU A 123 0.64 -20.78 33.61
N LYS A 124 0.63 -21.35 32.39
CA LYS A 124 0.72 -22.80 32.18
C LYS A 124 2.12 -23.31 32.50
N GLU A 125 3.15 -22.57 32.09
CA GLU A 125 4.56 -22.91 32.34
C GLU A 125 4.95 -22.74 33.80
N THR A 126 4.44 -21.71 34.48
CA THR A 126 4.69 -21.47 35.92
C THR A 126 3.96 -22.43 36.85
N GLY A 127 3.13 -23.33 36.32
CA GLY A 127 2.39 -24.31 37.13
C GLY A 127 1.17 -23.73 37.87
N THR A 128 0.85 -22.46 37.65
CA THR A 128 -0.22 -21.74 38.36
C THR A 128 -1.60 -22.26 37.96
N ILE A 129 -1.76 -22.67 36.71
CA ILE A 129 -3.01 -23.31 36.22
C ILE A 129 -3.31 -24.61 36.98
N GLN A 130 -2.27 -25.37 37.32
CA GLN A 130 -2.35 -26.64 38.03
C GLN A 130 -2.71 -26.43 39.50
N GLN A 131 -2.19 -25.36 40.12
CA GLN A 131 -2.56 -24.94 41.48
C GLN A 131 -4.03 -24.47 41.55
N ILE A 132 -4.49 -23.70 40.56
CA ILE A 132 -5.90 -23.27 40.48
C ILE A 132 -6.86 -24.45 40.32
N ASN A 133 -6.47 -25.49 39.58
CA ASN A 133 -7.29 -26.70 39.41
C ASN A 133 -7.54 -27.46 40.73
N ALA A 134 -6.75 -27.19 41.78
CA ALA A 134 -6.96 -27.72 43.12
C ALA A 134 -7.88 -26.84 44.00
N THR A 135 -8.31 -25.68 43.49
CA THR A 135 -9.20 -24.71 44.17
C THR A 135 -10.63 -24.89 43.62
N PRO A 136 -11.71 -24.68 44.39
CA PRO A 136 -13.11 -24.86 43.93
C PRO A 136 -13.60 -23.78 42.94
N VAL A 137 -12.70 -23.20 42.12
CA VAL A 137 -13.02 -22.16 41.14
C VAL A 137 -13.18 -22.78 39.75
N SER A 138 -14.27 -22.44 39.07
CA SER A 138 -14.49 -22.88 37.68
C SER A 138 -13.45 -22.29 36.73
N LYS A 139 -12.80 -23.15 35.92
CA LYS A 139 -11.80 -22.75 34.90
C LYS A 139 -12.32 -21.68 33.95
N PHE A 140 -13.61 -21.74 33.61
CA PHE A 140 -14.24 -20.77 32.70
C PHE A 140 -14.30 -19.38 33.31
N ASN A 141 -14.68 -19.27 34.59
CA ASN A 141 -14.76 -17.99 35.30
C ASN A 141 -13.39 -17.34 35.45
N PHE A 142 -12.33 -18.14 35.65
CA PHE A 142 -10.96 -17.65 35.70
C PHE A 142 -10.51 -17.04 34.37
N ILE A 143 -10.75 -17.75 33.26
CA ILE A 143 -10.40 -17.26 31.92
C ILE A 143 -11.19 -15.99 31.58
N LEU A 144 -12.49 -15.96 31.88
CA LEU A 144 -13.33 -14.78 31.67
C LEU A 144 -12.86 -13.57 32.48
N ALA A 145 -12.56 -13.78 33.76
CA ALA A 145 -12.06 -12.72 34.65
C ALA A 145 -10.75 -12.11 34.15
N LYS A 146 -9.93 -12.88 33.43
CA LYS A 146 -8.69 -12.42 32.82
C LYS A 146 -8.90 -11.79 31.45
N LEU A 147 -9.81 -12.32 30.62
CA LEU A 147 -10.10 -11.84 29.28
C LEU A 147 -10.85 -10.49 29.27
N ILE A 148 -11.78 -10.28 30.21
CA ILE A 148 -12.58 -9.05 30.33
C ILE A 148 -11.71 -7.80 30.44
N PRO A 149 -10.69 -7.74 31.33
CA PRO A 149 -9.75 -6.62 31.39
C PRO A 149 -9.09 -6.29 30.05
N TYR A 150 -8.65 -7.30 29.29
CA TYR A 150 -8.02 -7.10 27.98
C TYR A 150 -9.01 -6.56 26.95
N TRP A 151 -10.25 -7.02 26.97
CA TRP A 151 -11.32 -6.49 26.12
C TRP A 151 -11.63 -5.02 26.43
N ILE A 152 -11.69 -4.65 27.70
CA ILE A 152 -11.90 -3.26 28.12
C ILE A 152 -10.76 -2.39 27.59
N ILE A 153 -9.51 -2.82 27.75
CA ILE A 153 -8.33 -2.10 27.22
C ILE A 153 -8.42 -1.99 25.69
N GLY A 154 -8.80 -3.07 25.00
CA GLY A 154 -8.99 -3.07 23.55
C GLY A 154 -10.03 -2.04 23.07
N LEU A 155 -11.17 -1.97 23.75
CA LEU A 155 -12.23 -1.01 23.45
C LEU A 155 -11.78 0.44 23.71
N VAL A 156 -11.02 0.68 24.78
CA VAL A 156 -10.45 2.01 25.09
C VAL A 156 -9.47 2.44 24.00
N ILE A 157 -8.61 1.53 23.53
CA ILE A 157 -7.63 1.83 22.47
C ILE A 157 -8.32 2.07 21.14
N LEU A 158 -9.34 1.29 20.82
CA LEU A 158 -10.14 1.48 19.62
C LEU A 158 -10.80 2.87 19.65
N THR A 159 -11.52 3.19 20.73
CA THR A 159 -12.18 4.50 20.88
C THR A 159 -11.19 5.65 20.84
N LEU A 160 -10.05 5.54 21.51
CA LEU A 160 -8.99 6.55 21.46
C LEU A 160 -8.42 6.71 20.03
N SER A 161 -8.21 5.60 19.32
CA SER A 161 -7.65 5.66 17.97
C SER A 161 -8.62 6.30 16.97
N PHE A 162 -9.92 6.01 17.08
CA PHE A 162 -10.95 6.70 16.31
C PHE A 162 -11.00 8.18 16.65
N LEU A 163 -10.92 8.53 17.94
CA LEU A 163 -10.94 9.92 18.39
C LEU A 163 -9.71 10.70 17.90
N VAL A 164 -8.53 10.10 17.94
CA VAL A 164 -7.29 10.71 17.40
C VAL A 164 -7.39 10.88 15.89
N THR A 165 -7.91 9.88 15.18
CA THR A 165 -8.15 9.95 13.73
C THR A 165 -9.10 11.10 13.37
N TRP A 166 -10.17 11.25 14.15
CA TRP A 166 -11.14 12.32 13.97
C TRP A 166 -10.57 13.70 14.29
N VAL A 167 -9.92 13.88 15.46
CA VAL A 167 -9.42 15.19 15.92
C VAL A 167 -8.22 15.67 15.09
N ILE A 168 -7.24 14.81 14.82
CA ILE A 168 -5.99 15.22 14.18
C ILE A 168 -6.13 15.27 12.66
N TYR A 169 -6.87 14.32 12.09
CA TYR A 169 -6.90 14.15 10.64
C TYR A 169 -8.23 14.55 10.01
N GLY A 170 -9.28 14.85 10.80
CA GLY A 170 -10.60 15.20 10.27
C GLY A 170 -11.23 14.08 9.43
N LEU A 171 -10.67 12.87 9.49
CA LEU A 171 -11.18 11.69 8.81
C LEU A 171 -12.39 11.19 9.62
N LEU A 172 -13.58 11.53 9.13
CA LEU A 172 -14.80 10.84 9.53
C LEU A 172 -14.78 9.43 8.92
N PRO A 173 -15.09 8.37 9.70
CA PRO A 173 -15.30 7.04 9.16
C PRO A 173 -16.45 7.01 8.15
#